data_AF-A0A0A1V5U5-F1
#
_entry.id   AF-A0A0A1V5U5-F1
#
_cell.length_a   1.000
_cell.length_b   1.000
_cell.length_c   1.000
_cell.angle_alpha   90.00
_cell.angle_beta   90.00
_cell.angle_gamma   90.00
#
_symmetry.space_group_name_H-M   'P 1'
#
loop_
_entity.id
_entity.type
_entity.pdbx_description
1 polymer ?
#
loop_
_entity_poly.entity_id
_entity_poly.type
_entity_poly.pdbx_seq_one_letter_code
_entity_poly.pdbx_strand_id
1 'polypeptide(L)'
;MDQDLQDTSKPLRPARAPWWRSKKFIIAAAIAAALIIIALAVGLGVGLTRGKGGDDGDNGQEPPGGDSGVNRTSIYKPKAGTTWQIILSKPVKLGDNGDVTPKMEAYDLDMFDNDAESFVKLHNAGVSVICYFSAGTYEDWRSDKDKFDQADMGKPLDDWPGERWLNVSSPTVRDIMKARIKLAASKGCLAIDPDNVDGYQNDNGLGLTTEQAVDFVKFLANEAASYNMSTGLKNAADIIDDVLDVVAFSVNEQCVENSECESYAPFIQAGKPVFNIEYPSDAGAARGVSSAVSTDICSRRGKSRGADNFSTVIKKMNLDGWVEYCDQKVFTTDIFS
;
A
#
# COMPACT_ATOMS: atom_id res chain seq x y z
N MET A 1 47.51 -53.32 15.52
CA MET A 1 48.61 -52.35 15.50
C MET A 1 48.82 -51.99 14.04
N ASP A 2 48.03 -51.03 13.55
CA ASP A 2 48.39 -49.60 13.44
C ASP A 2 49.21 -49.39 12.14
N GLN A 3 48.94 -48.46 11.23
CA GLN A 3 48.02 -47.33 11.13
C GLN A 3 47.96 -46.97 9.64
N ASP A 4 46.77 -46.70 9.11
CA ASP A 4 46.59 -45.96 7.86
C ASP A 4 45.64 -44.81 8.20
N LEU A 5 46.19 -43.61 8.37
CA LEU A 5 45.44 -42.38 8.64
C LEU A 5 45.77 -41.39 7.53
N GLN A 6 44.89 -41.32 6.53
CA GLN A 6 44.81 -40.20 5.61
C GLN A 6 43.89 -39.11 6.16
N ASP A 7 44.46 -37.91 6.15
CA ASP A 7 43.89 -36.60 6.42
C ASP A 7 42.66 -36.29 5.55
N THR A 8 41.53 -35.97 6.19
CA THR A 8 40.39 -35.29 5.55
C THR A 8 39.77 -34.28 6.52
N SER A 9 40.44 -33.15 6.73
CA SER A 9 39.84 -31.99 7.42
C SER A 9 38.99 -31.12 6.48
N LYS A 10 37.68 -31.40 6.40
CA LYS A 10 36.66 -30.43 5.94
C LYS A 10 36.00 -29.80 7.18
N PRO A 11 35.94 -28.46 7.33
CA PRO A 11 35.16 -27.86 8.41
C PRO A 11 33.66 -28.00 8.13
N LEU A 12 32.96 -28.61 9.09
CA LEU A 12 31.49 -28.66 9.15
C LEU A 12 30.94 -27.24 9.34
N ARG A 13 29.98 -26.85 8.50
CA ARG A 13 29.18 -25.62 8.70
C ARG A 13 28.40 -25.74 10.02
N PRO A 14 28.42 -24.73 10.91
CA PRO A 14 27.56 -24.77 12.09
C PRO A 14 26.09 -24.61 11.68
N ALA A 15 25.23 -25.44 12.26
CA ALA A 15 23.79 -25.33 12.14
C ALA A 15 23.30 -23.99 12.70
N ARG A 16 22.45 -23.29 11.95
CA ARG A 16 21.78 -22.06 12.42
C ARG A 16 20.80 -22.45 13.54
N ALA A 17 20.96 -21.84 14.71
CA ALA A 17 20.01 -21.95 15.81
C ALA A 17 18.74 -21.13 15.51
N PRO A 18 17.55 -21.55 15.98
CA PRO A 18 16.32 -20.80 15.79
C PRO A 18 16.34 -19.56 16.69
N TRP A 19 16.34 -18.37 16.09
CA TRP A 19 16.21 -17.12 16.79
C TRP A 19 14.73 -16.87 17.13
N TRP A 20 14.28 -17.46 18.23
CA TRP A 20 13.09 -16.98 18.93
C TRP A 20 13.53 -15.99 20.00
N ARG A 21 13.24 -14.70 19.81
CA ARG A 21 13.09 -13.74 20.91
C ARG A 21 11.80 -12.97 20.71
N SER A 22 10.94 -13.09 21.70
CA SER A 22 9.59 -12.57 21.78
C SER A 22 9.53 -11.05 21.91
N LYS A 23 8.51 -10.49 21.26
CA LYS A 23 7.96 -9.13 21.33
C LYS A 23 7.86 -8.58 22.76
N LYS A 24 8.07 -7.25 22.92
CA LYS A 24 7.27 -6.28 23.71
C LYS A 24 8.02 -4.94 23.84
N PHE A 25 7.24 -3.84 23.81
CA PHE A 25 7.61 -2.40 23.93
C PHE A 25 8.17 -1.80 22.64
N ILE A 26 7.54 -0.80 21.99
CA ILE A 26 7.15 0.51 22.53
C ILE A 26 5.79 0.97 21.96
N ILE A 27 4.78 1.05 22.83
CA ILE A 27 3.58 1.88 22.67
C ILE A 27 3.84 3.12 23.53
N ALA A 28 3.81 4.31 22.94
CA ALA A 28 3.35 5.58 23.54
C ALA A 28 3.80 6.80 22.73
N ALA A 29 3.12 7.11 21.62
CA ALA A 29 3.14 8.47 21.04
C ALA A 29 2.03 8.72 20.00
N ALA A 30 0.79 8.29 20.21
CA ALA A 30 -0.31 8.66 19.28
C ALA A 30 -1.69 8.87 19.92
N ILE A 31 -1.79 8.87 21.25
CA ILE A 31 -3.08 8.98 21.96
C ILE A 31 -3.69 10.40 21.89
N ALA A 32 -2.97 11.41 21.39
CA ALA A 32 -3.49 12.78 21.32
C ALA A 32 -4.21 13.13 19.99
N ALA A 33 -4.08 12.32 18.93
CA ALA A 33 -4.67 12.63 17.62
C ALA A 33 -6.11 12.08 17.44
N ALA A 34 -6.49 11.05 18.20
CA ALA A 34 -7.77 10.34 18.04
C ALA A 34 -9.01 11.17 18.45
N LEU A 35 -8.86 12.26 19.21
CA LEU A 35 -9.98 13.07 19.69
C LEU A 35 -10.46 14.16 18.71
N ILE A 36 -9.72 14.42 17.63
CA ILE A 36 -10.11 15.43 16.63
C ILE A 36 -10.90 14.82 15.46
N ILE A 37 -10.77 13.51 15.22
CA ILE A 37 -11.44 12.81 14.10
C ILE A 37 -12.94 12.59 14.37
N ILE A 38 -13.36 12.47 15.63
CA ILE A 38 -14.77 12.20 16.00
C ILE A 38 -15.70 13.40 15.72
N ALA A 39 -15.17 14.62 15.58
CA ALA A 39 -16.00 15.81 15.34
C ALA A 39 -16.32 16.08 13.86
N LEU A 40 -15.66 15.41 12.90
CA LEU A 40 -15.92 15.61 11.47
C LEU A 40 -16.81 14.52 10.83
N ALA A 41 -17.07 13.40 11.53
CA ALA A 41 -17.86 12.29 11.03
C ALA A 41 -19.37 12.33 11.38
N VAL A 42 -19.85 13.32 12.14
CA VAL A 42 -21.28 13.44 12.53
C VAL A 42 -21.98 14.64 11.84
N GLY A 43 -21.29 15.34 10.94
CA GLY A 43 -21.71 16.67 10.47
C GLY A 43 -22.05 16.81 8.99
N LEU A 44 -22.58 15.80 8.29
CA LEU A 44 -23.10 15.94 6.92
C LEU A 44 -24.09 14.82 6.58
N GLY A 45 -25.17 14.75 7.37
CA GLY A 45 -26.19 13.70 7.21
C GLY A 45 -27.62 14.21 7.32
N VAL A 46 -27.92 15.48 7.03
CA VAL A 46 -29.32 15.95 6.94
C VAL A 46 -29.45 17.13 5.97
N GLY A 47 -30.17 16.89 4.85
CA GLY A 47 -31.06 17.89 4.26
C GLY A 47 -30.58 18.61 3.00
N LEU A 48 -31.07 18.18 1.83
CA LEU A 48 -31.98 18.94 0.95
C LEU A 48 -32.22 18.17 -0.37
N THR A 49 -33.20 17.27 -0.39
CA THR A 49 -33.85 16.85 -1.63
C THR A 49 -35.29 17.36 -1.61
N ARG A 50 -35.60 18.30 -2.50
CA ARG A 50 -36.93 18.86 -2.67
C ARG A 50 -37.39 18.66 -4.13
N GLY A 51 -38.08 17.54 -4.35
CA GLY A 51 -39.35 17.47 -5.08
C GLY A 51 -39.36 17.38 -6.62
N LYS A 52 -39.56 16.14 -7.11
CA LYS A 52 -40.57 15.69 -8.12
C LYS A 52 -40.19 14.23 -8.46
N GLY A 53 -40.92 13.16 -8.16
CA GLY A 53 -42.36 12.94 -8.33
C GLY A 53 -42.54 12.05 -9.58
N GLY A 54 -42.60 10.72 -9.41
CA GLY A 54 -43.04 9.79 -10.45
C GLY A 54 -42.39 8.40 -10.45
N ASP A 55 -43.07 7.45 -9.78
CA ASP A 55 -43.31 6.03 -10.12
C ASP A 55 -42.20 4.97 -10.23
N ASP A 56 -42.59 3.76 -9.82
CA ASP A 56 -41.80 2.57 -9.48
C ASP A 56 -40.99 1.92 -10.62
N GLY A 57 -39.85 1.34 -10.25
CA GLY A 57 -39.04 0.49 -11.11
C GLY A 57 -37.73 0.06 -10.44
N ASP A 58 -37.81 -0.94 -9.57
CA ASP A 58 -36.69 -1.70 -9.04
C ASP A 58 -35.82 -2.25 -10.20
N ASN A 59 -34.58 -1.78 -10.26
CA ASN A 59 -33.48 -2.43 -10.98
C ASN A 59 -32.17 -1.95 -10.33
N GLY A 60 -31.48 -2.87 -9.65
CA GLY A 60 -30.13 -2.68 -9.15
C GLY A 60 -29.19 -2.33 -10.31
N GLN A 61 -28.96 -1.04 -10.48
CA GLN A 61 -28.11 -0.51 -11.54
C GLN A 61 -26.67 -0.56 -11.03
N GLU A 62 -25.90 -1.54 -11.55
CA GLU A 62 -24.44 -1.50 -11.50
C GLU A 62 -23.96 -0.11 -11.92
N PRO A 63 -22.93 0.47 -11.25
CA PRO A 63 -22.40 1.76 -11.68
C PRO A 63 -21.92 1.62 -13.13
N PRO A 64 -22.13 2.64 -13.98
CA PRO A 64 -21.81 2.52 -15.39
C PRO A 64 -20.32 2.24 -15.53
N GLY A 65 -20.00 1.01 -15.94
CA GLY A 65 -18.66 0.58 -16.31
C GLY A 65 -18.23 1.32 -17.56
N GLY A 66 -17.79 2.57 -17.38
CA GLY A 66 -17.01 3.26 -18.39
C GLY A 66 -15.72 2.49 -18.54
N ASP A 67 -15.59 1.77 -19.66
CA ASP A 67 -14.30 1.26 -20.11
C ASP A 67 -13.33 2.45 -20.12
N SER A 68 -12.34 2.43 -19.23
CA SER A 68 -11.32 3.49 -19.12
C SER A 68 -10.56 3.70 -20.43
N GLY A 69 -10.71 2.83 -21.43
CA GLY A 69 -10.02 2.97 -22.72
C GLY A 69 -8.51 2.76 -22.60
N VAL A 70 -8.02 2.41 -21.41
CA VAL A 70 -6.62 2.06 -21.14
C VAL A 70 -6.39 0.64 -21.65
N ASN A 71 -5.99 0.52 -22.92
CA ASN A 71 -5.66 -0.76 -23.52
C ASN A 71 -4.27 -1.25 -23.06
N ARG A 72 -4.25 -2.11 -22.04
CA ARG A 72 -3.02 -2.73 -21.53
C ARG A 72 -2.62 -3.91 -22.42
N THR A 73 -1.60 -3.71 -23.24
CA THR A 73 -1.03 -4.78 -24.11
C THR A 73 0.12 -5.53 -23.44
N SER A 74 0.62 -5.03 -22.30
CA SER A 74 1.64 -5.67 -21.48
C SER A 74 1.52 -5.25 -20.03
N ILE A 75 2.09 -6.06 -19.13
CA ILE A 75 2.14 -5.76 -17.69
C ILE A 75 3.13 -4.60 -17.44
N TYR A 76 2.65 -3.55 -16.78
CA TYR A 76 3.46 -2.41 -16.33
C TYR A 76 4.52 -2.86 -15.31
N LYS A 77 5.80 -2.60 -15.56
CA LYS A 77 6.90 -2.94 -14.65
C LYS A 77 7.73 -1.70 -14.35
N PRO A 78 7.46 -0.98 -13.24
CA PRO A 78 8.27 0.16 -12.86
C PRO A 78 9.69 -0.30 -12.53
N LYS A 79 10.67 0.60 -12.68
CA LYS A 79 12.09 0.31 -12.45
C LYS A 79 12.55 0.92 -11.13
N ALA A 80 13.62 0.39 -10.53
CA ALA A 80 14.28 1.05 -9.41
C ALA A 80 14.55 2.54 -9.73
N GLY A 81 14.21 3.43 -8.77
CA GLY A 81 14.30 4.89 -8.93
C GLY A 81 13.12 5.58 -9.62
N THR A 82 12.04 4.85 -9.95
CA THR A 82 10.79 5.45 -10.48
C THR A 82 10.29 6.52 -9.52
N THR A 83 10.14 7.76 -10.00
CA THR A 83 9.61 8.86 -9.20
C THR A 83 8.13 8.67 -8.92
N TRP A 84 7.67 8.99 -7.71
CA TRP A 84 6.30 8.69 -7.32
C TRP A 84 5.70 9.67 -6.32
N GLN A 85 4.38 9.56 -6.17
CA GLN A 85 3.57 10.20 -5.14
C GLN A 85 2.48 9.22 -4.70
N ILE A 86 2.06 9.31 -3.44
CA ILE A 86 0.94 8.57 -2.87
C ILE A 86 -0.05 9.52 -2.19
N ILE A 87 -1.34 9.38 -2.51
CA ILE A 87 -2.43 10.19 -1.95
C ILE A 87 -3.65 9.30 -1.74
N LEU A 88 -3.95 9.00 -0.48
CA LEU A 88 -5.03 8.09 -0.09
C LEU A 88 -6.18 8.79 0.65
N SER A 89 -5.95 9.98 1.21
CA SER A 89 -6.99 10.65 2.01
C SER A 89 -8.21 11.12 1.22
N LYS A 90 -8.01 11.54 -0.03
CA LYS A 90 -9.03 12.19 -0.87
C LYS A 90 -8.73 12.02 -2.36
N PRO A 91 -9.74 12.12 -3.23
CA PRO A 91 -9.52 12.14 -4.68
C PRO A 91 -8.63 13.30 -5.11
N VAL A 92 -7.77 13.06 -6.09
CA VAL A 92 -6.90 14.10 -6.66
C VAL A 92 -7.70 15.06 -7.52
N LYS A 93 -7.36 16.36 -7.45
CA LYS A 93 -7.91 17.39 -8.31
C LYS A 93 -6.93 17.68 -9.44
N LEU A 94 -7.32 17.32 -10.65
CA LEU A 94 -6.50 17.48 -11.85
C LEU A 94 -6.83 18.78 -12.60
N GLY A 95 -5.84 19.34 -13.29
CA GLY A 95 -6.08 20.34 -14.33
C GLY A 95 -6.83 19.75 -15.54
N ASP A 96 -7.30 20.61 -16.45
CA ASP A 96 -8.13 20.21 -17.60
C ASP A 96 -7.49 19.11 -18.47
N ASN A 97 -6.15 19.07 -18.56
CA ASN A 97 -5.39 18.09 -19.35
C ASN A 97 -4.81 16.93 -18.50
N GLY A 98 -5.24 16.76 -17.25
CA GLY A 98 -4.63 15.78 -16.34
C GLY A 98 -3.33 16.27 -15.69
N ASP A 99 -3.04 17.57 -15.78
CA ASP A 99 -1.89 18.16 -15.12
C ASP A 99 -2.01 18.00 -13.61
N VAL A 100 -0.93 17.47 -13.01
CA VAL A 100 -0.80 17.23 -11.58
C VAL A 100 0.54 17.76 -11.09
N THR A 101 0.59 18.32 -9.89
CA THR A 101 1.81 18.83 -9.27
C THR A 101 2.09 18.05 -7.98
N PRO A 102 3.30 17.50 -7.81
CA PRO A 102 4.39 17.44 -8.78
C PRO A 102 4.11 16.39 -9.86
N LYS A 103 4.55 16.61 -11.10
CA LYS A 103 4.47 15.56 -12.12
C LYS A 103 5.50 14.47 -11.81
N MET A 104 5.02 13.27 -11.50
CA MET A 104 5.83 12.07 -11.18
C MET A 104 5.52 10.96 -12.19
N GLU A 105 6.39 9.96 -12.28
CA GLU A 105 6.17 8.81 -13.16
C GLU A 105 5.00 7.94 -12.69
N ALA A 106 4.83 7.78 -11.37
CA ALA A 106 3.76 6.99 -10.78
C ALA A 106 2.98 7.77 -9.71
N TYR A 107 1.68 7.54 -9.64
CA TYR A 107 0.80 8.01 -8.58
C TYR A 107 0.05 6.81 -7.99
N ASP A 108 0.17 6.62 -6.68
CA ASP A 108 -0.58 5.63 -5.92
C ASP A 108 -1.78 6.28 -5.25
N LEU A 109 -2.97 5.83 -5.64
CA LEU A 109 -4.23 6.50 -5.36
C LEU A 109 -5.28 5.51 -4.86
N ASP A 110 -6.12 5.96 -3.93
CA ASP A 110 -7.27 5.17 -3.48
C ASP A 110 -8.20 4.84 -4.66
N MET A 111 -8.37 3.54 -4.92
CA MET A 111 -9.15 3.06 -6.04
C MET A 111 -10.64 3.38 -5.89
N PHE A 112 -11.20 3.38 -4.69
CA PHE A 112 -12.64 3.60 -4.49
C PHE A 112 -13.00 5.06 -4.69
N ASP A 113 -12.17 5.96 -4.17
CA ASP A 113 -12.47 7.39 -4.10
C ASP A 113 -12.23 8.13 -5.41
N ASN A 114 -11.24 7.71 -6.20
CA ASN A 114 -10.94 8.32 -7.49
C ASN A 114 -11.77 7.70 -8.62
N ASP A 115 -12.22 8.51 -9.58
CA ASP A 115 -12.96 8.04 -10.75
C ASP A 115 -12.05 7.59 -11.92
N ALA A 116 -12.63 6.82 -12.83
CA ALA A 116 -11.91 6.34 -14.02
C ALA A 116 -11.46 7.48 -14.94
N GLU A 117 -12.23 8.58 -15.01
CA GLU A 117 -11.90 9.74 -15.85
C GLU A 117 -10.60 10.41 -15.39
N SER A 118 -10.40 10.52 -14.07
CA SER A 118 -9.18 11.06 -13.47
C SER A 118 -7.97 10.20 -13.80
N PHE A 119 -8.11 8.87 -13.76
CA PHE A 119 -7.02 7.96 -14.13
C PHE A 119 -6.68 8.06 -15.62
N VAL A 120 -7.69 8.17 -16.50
CA VAL A 120 -7.45 8.41 -17.94
C VAL A 120 -6.71 9.72 -18.18
N LYS A 121 -7.09 10.80 -17.48
CA LYS A 121 -6.38 12.08 -17.56
C LYS A 121 -4.92 11.97 -17.11
N LEU A 122 -4.65 11.25 -16.01
CA LEU A 122 -3.29 10.99 -15.55
C LEU A 122 -2.48 10.20 -16.59
N HIS A 123 -3.05 9.14 -17.17
CA HIS A 123 -2.38 8.37 -18.23
C HIS A 123 -2.07 9.22 -19.47
N ASN A 124 -3.00 10.07 -19.89
CA ASN A 124 -2.79 11.00 -21.00
C ASN A 124 -1.70 12.04 -20.69
N ALA A 125 -1.53 12.41 -19.42
CA ALA A 125 -0.43 13.24 -18.95
C ALA A 125 0.89 12.45 -18.79
N GLY A 126 0.91 11.14 -19.04
CA GLY A 126 2.08 10.28 -18.91
C GLY A 126 2.39 9.82 -17.48
N VAL A 127 1.39 9.84 -16.60
CA VAL A 127 1.49 9.37 -15.21
C VAL A 127 0.90 7.96 -15.12
N SER A 128 1.65 7.02 -14.56
CA SER A 128 1.19 5.65 -14.28
C SER A 128 0.39 5.62 -12.98
N VAL A 129 -0.83 5.08 -13.01
CA VAL A 129 -1.67 4.95 -11.80
C VAL A 129 -1.48 3.56 -11.16
N ILE A 130 -1.09 3.57 -9.88
CA ILE A 130 -1.15 2.44 -8.95
C ILE A 130 -2.40 2.63 -8.10
N CYS A 131 -3.15 1.56 -7.88
CA CYS A 131 -4.42 1.61 -7.17
C CYS A 131 -4.33 0.91 -5.82
N TYR A 132 -4.40 1.72 -4.77
CA TYR A 132 -4.51 1.28 -3.39
C TYR A 132 -5.89 0.70 -3.09
N PHE A 133 -5.90 -0.39 -2.33
CA PHE A 133 -7.04 -0.82 -1.52
C PHE A 133 -6.52 -1.73 -0.41
N SER A 134 -7.23 -1.80 0.73
CA SER A 134 -6.89 -2.81 1.72
C SER A 134 -7.33 -4.20 1.27
N ALA A 135 -6.39 -5.14 1.23
CA ALA A 135 -6.68 -6.53 0.89
C ALA A 135 -6.79 -7.43 2.13
N GLY A 136 -6.02 -7.13 3.18
CA GLY A 136 -5.99 -7.91 4.41
C GLY A 136 -6.90 -7.39 5.52
N THR A 137 -7.62 -6.28 5.31
CA THR A 137 -8.59 -5.75 6.28
C THR A 137 -9.93 -5.38 5.65
N TYR A 138 -10.95 -5.44 6.49
CA TYR A 138 -12.27 -4.88 6.27
C TYR A 138 -12.28 -3.42 6.71
N GLU A 139 -12.97 -2.57 5.95
CA GLU A 139 -13.12 -1.13 6.20
C GLU A 139 -14.63 -0.78 6.16
N ASP A 140 -15.19 -0.30 7.26
CA ASP A 140 -16.65 -0.10 7.40
C ASP A 140 -17.25 1.06 6.59
N TRP A 141 -16.40 1.83 5.90
CA TRP A 141 -16.78 2.92 5.01
C TRP A 141 -16.79 2.53 3.53
N ARG A 142 -16.29 1.34 3.15
CA ARG A 142 -16.25 0.92 1.74
C ARG A 142 -17.63 0.54 1.24
N SER A 143 -17.91 0.84 -0.03
CA SER A 143 -19.21 0.56 -0.65
C SER A 143 -19.53 -0.95 -0.75
N ASP A 144 -18.54 -1.82 -0.64
CA ASP A 144 -18.67 -3.27 -0.69
C ASP A 144 -18.61 -3.95 0.70
N LYS A 145 -18.61 -3.17 1.79
CA LYS A 145 -18.51 -3.65 3.18
C LYS A 145 -19.55 -4.75 3.52
N ASP A 146 -20.75 -4.67 2.97
CA ASP A 146 -21.85 -5.60 3.29
C ASP A 146 -21.70 -6.97 2.60
N LYS A 147 -20.64 -7.16 1.79
CA LYS A 147 -20.30 -8.45 1.19
C LYS A 147 -19.43 -9.34 2.08
N PHE A 148 -18.85 -8.77 3.14
CA PHE A 148 -17.98 -9.52 4.04
C PHE A 148 -18.79 -10.30 5.07
N ASP A 149 -18.44 -11.58 5.25
CA ASP A 149 -19.00 -12.40 6.31
C ASP A 149 -18.39 -12.00 7.65
N GLN A 150 -19.22 -11.86 8.68
CA GLN A 150 -18.73 -11.55 10.04
C GLN A 150 -17.73 -12.60 10.55
N ALA A 151 -17.87 -13.86 10.11
CA ALA A 151 -16.97 -14.95 10.46
C ALA A 151 -15.54 -14.80 9.90
N ASP A 152 -15.37 -13.97 8.86
CA ASP A 152 -14.06 -13.68 8.26
C ASP A 152 -13.35 -12.50 8.94
N MET A 153 -14.02 -11.80 9.86
CA MET A 153 -13.48 -10.63 10.53
C MET A 153 -12.80 -11.00 11.85
N GLY A 154 -11.55 -10.59 11.97
CA GLY A 154 -10.72 -10.72 13.15
C GLY A 154 -10.84 -9.53 14.11
N LYS A 155 -9.73 -9.29 14.81
CA LYS A 155 -9.57 -8.15 15.72
C LYS A 155 -9.59 -6.82 14.97
N PRO A 156 -10.07 -5.75 15.61
CA PRO A 156 -9.90 -4.40 15.08
C PRO A 156 -8.41 -4.05 14.97
N LEU A 157 -8.07 -3.14 14.06
CA LEU A 157 -6.75 -2.51 14.05
C LEU A 157 -6.70 -1.44 15.15
N ASP A 158 -5.59 -1.36 15.88
CA ASP A 158 -5.48 -0.51 17.07
C ASP A 158 -5.58 0.99 16.73
N ASP A 159 -4.99 1.40 15.61
CA ASP A 159 -4.89 2.82 15.22
C ASP A 159 -5.96 3.26 14.18
N TRP A 160 -6.78 2.32 13.69
CA TRP A 160 -7.72 2.56 12.58
C TRP A 160 -9.15 2.13 12.95
N PRO A 161 -9.97 3.05 13.51
CA PRO A 161 -11.35 2.76 13.87
C PRO A 161 -12.20 2.35 12.66
N GLY A 162 -13.03 1.32 12.81
CA GLY A 162 -13.86 0.79 11.71
C GLY A 162 -13.13 -0.24 10.85
N GLU A 163 -11.83 -0.48 11.11
CA GLU A 163 -11.01 -1.43 10.36
C GLU A 163 -10.75 -2.73 11.15
N ARG A 164 -10.78 -3.88 10.46
CA ARG A 164 -10.59 -5.21 11.07
C ARG A 164 -9.77 -6.14 10.20
N TRP A 165 -8.91 -6.96 10.79
CA TRP A 165 -8.20 -8.03 10.09
C TRP A 165 -9.15 -9.00 9.40
N LEU A 166 -8.76 -9.52 8.24
CA LEU A 166 -9.54 -10.49 7.46
C LEU A 166 -8.89 -11.88 7.44
N ASN A 167 -9.74 -12.91 7.35
CA ASN A 167 -9.32 -14.26 7.02
C ASN A 167 -8.96 -14.36 5.53
N VAL A 168 -7.70 -14.15 5.19
CA VAL A 168 -7.20 -14.13 3.80
C VAL A 168 -7.31 -15.47 3.05
N SER A 169 -7.58 -16.57 3.77
CA SER A 169 -7.87 -17.88 3.18
C SER A 169 -9.36 -18.09 2.87
N SER A 170 -10.25 -17.19 3.30
CA SER A 170 -11.68 -17.29 3.03
C SER A 170 -12.00 -17.15 1.53
N PRO A 171 -12.81 -18.06 0.96
CA PRO A 171 -13.34 -17.89 -0.39
C PRO A 171 -14.13 -16.59 -0.55
N THR A 172 -14.93 -16.18 0.44
CA THR A 172 -15.71 -14.92 0.39
C THR A 172 -14.78 -13.72 0.29
N VAL A 173 -13.74 -13.65 1.14
CA VAL A 173 -12.73 -12.57 1.08
C VAL A 173 -12.04 -12.55 -0.29
N ARG A 174 -11.64 -13.71 -0.82
CA ARG A 174 -11.00 -13.81 -2.14
C ARG A 174 -11.93 -13.39 -3.28
N ASP A 175 -13.21 -13.71 -3.21
CA ASP A 175 -14.21 -13.25 -4.18
C ASP A 175 -14.37 -11.72 -4.17
N ILE A 176 -14.35 -11.11 -2.99
CA ILE A 176 -14.36 -9.64 -2.86
C ILE A 176 -13.08 -9.05 -3.45
N MET A 177 -11.91 -9.62 -3.18
CA MET A 177 -10.65 -9.13 -3.75
C MET A 177 -10.60 -9.26 -5.28
N LYS A 178 -11.14 -10.35 -5.85
CA LYS A 178 -11.31 -10.44 -7.32
C LYS A 178 -12.18 -9.31 -7.86
N ALA A 179 -13.28 -8.99 -7.18
CA ALA A 179 -14.15 -7.89 -7.57
C ALA A 179 -13.44 -6.52 -7.46
N ARG A 180 -12.64 -6.29 -6.41
CA ARG A 180 -11.82 -5.07 -6.25
C ARG A 180 -10.75 -4.96 -7.35
N ILE A 181 -10.05 -6.04 -7.66
CA ILE A 181 -9.05 -6.07 -8.75
C ILE A 181 -9.71 -5.82 -10.11
N LYS A 182 -10.88 -6.41 -10.37
CA LYS A 182 -11.66 -6.13 -11.58
C LYS A 182 -12.07 -4.66 -11.66
N LEU A 183 -12.46 -4.05 -10.53
CA LEU A 183 -12.77 -2.62 -10.46
C LEU A 183 -11.53 -1.77 -10.79
N ALA A 184 -10.37 -2.08 -10.22
CA ALA A 184 -9.09 -1.42 -10.53
C ALA A 184 -8.79 -1.49 -12.04
N ALA A 185 -8.93 -2.68 -12.62
CA ALA A 185 -8.74 -2.89 -14.05
C ALA A 185 -9.68 -2.00 -14.89
N SER A 186 -10.96 -1.96 -14.53
CA SER A 186 -11.97 -1.15 -15.23
C SER A 186 -11.70 0.35 -15.15
N LYS A 187 -11.19 0.84 -14.02
CA LYS A 187 -10.83 2.26 -13.81
C LYS A 187 -9.55 2.69 -14.53
N GLY A 188 -8.72 1.75 -14.97
CA GLY A 188 -7.49 2.06 -15.71
C GLY A 188 -6.20 1.92 -14.91
N CYS A 189 -6.21 1.32 -13.72
CA CYS A 189 -5.02 1.10 -12.90
C CYS A 189 -3.96 0.25 -13.63
N LEU A 190 -2.68 0.59 -13.59
CA LEU A 190 -1.61 -0.24 -14.17
C LEU A 190 -1.04 -1.25 -13.17
N ALA A 191 -1.23 -0.99 -11.88
CA ALA A 191 -0.90 -1.89 -10.81
C ALA A 191 -1.85 -1.72 -9.63
N ILE A 192 -1.81 -2.69 -8.72
CA ILE A 192 -2.48 -2.63 -7.42
C ILE A 192 -1.45 -2.52 -6.29
N ASP A 193 -1.78 -1.76 -5.25
CA ASP A 193 -1.11 -1.73 -3.94
C ASP A 193 -2.06 -2.34 -2.89
N PRO A 194 -2.06 -3.68 -2.72
CA PRO A 194 -2.92 -4.34 -1.75
C PRO A 194 -2.36 -4.23 -0.33
N ASP A 195 -3.03 -3.45 0.51
CA ASP A 195 -2.57 -3.20 1.88
C ASP A 195 -2.87 -4.35 2.85
N ASN A 196 -2.21 -4.31 4.00
CA ASN A 196 -2.44 -5.17 5.17
C ASN A 196 -2.24 -6.69 4.91
N VAL A 197 -1.37 -7.04 3.96
CA VAL A 197 -0.99 -8.45 3.69
C VAL A 197 -0.10 -9.07 4.78
N ASP A 198 0.26 -8.29 5.80
CA ASP A 198 1.12 -8.63 6.94
C ASP A 198 0.36 -8.99 8.22
N GLY A 199 -0.93 -9.34 8.12
CA GLY A 199 -1.75 -9.72 9.28
C GLY A 199 -1.14 -10.85 10.14
N TYR A 200 -0.32 -11.72 9.56
CA TYR A 200 0.42 -12.79 10.27
C TYR A 200 1.45 -12.25 11.27
N GLN A 201 1.92 -11.01 11.13
CA GLN A 201 2.85 -10.35 12.05
C GLN A 201 2.12 -9.64 13.20
N ASN A 202 0.79 -9.50 13.10
CA ASN A 202 -0.06 -8.70 13.97
C ASN A 202 -0.93 -9.55 14.92
N ASP A 203 -1.50 -8.94 15.96
CA ASP A 203 -2.52 -9.58 16.80
C ASP A 203 -3.87 -9.60 16.08
N ASN A 204 -3.98 -10.45 15.06
CA ASN A 204 -5.12 -10.46 14.14
C ASN A 204 -6.37 -11.18 14.68
N GLY A 205 -6.24 -12.05 15.68
CA GLY A 205 -7.35 -12.82 16.25
C GLY A 205 -7.90 -13.96 15.38
N LEU A 206 -7.25 -14.26 14.25
CA LEU A 206 -7.63 -15.29 13.27
C LEU A 206 -6.58 -16.40 13.13
N GLY A 207 -5.40 -16.23 13.73
CA GLY A 207 -4.30 -17.19 13.63
C GLY A 207 -3.65 -17.19 12.25
N LEU A 208 -3.64 -16.05 11.55
CA LEU A 208 -3.02 -15.91 10.23
C LEU A 208 -1.55 -16.32 10.27
N THR A 209 -1.10 -17.10 9.29
CA THR A 209 0.27 -17.57 9.16
C THR A 209 1.02 -16.94 7.98
N THR A 210 2.34 -17.03 8.00
CA THR A 210 3.21 -16.61 6.89
C THR A 210 2.84 -17.32 5.59
N GLU A 211 2.55 -18.62 5.62
CA GLU A 211 2.16 -19.40 4.44
C GLU A 211 0.85 -18.90 3.83
N GLN A 212 -0.12 -18.51 4.68
CA GLN A 212 -1.38 -17.94 4.20
C GLN A 212 -1.17 -16.56 3.56
N ALA A 213 -0.26 -15.75 4.08
CA ALA A 213 0.10 -14.46 3.49
C ALA A 213 0.79 -14.64 2.13
N VAL A 214 1.77 -15.55 2.03
CA VAL A 214 2.43 -15.89 0.75
C VAL A 214 1.42 -16.37 -0.28
N ASP A 215 0.53 -17.30 0.08
CA ASP A 215 -0.52 -17.79 -0.81
C ASP A 215 -1.48 -16.67 -1.24
N PHE A 216 -1.85 -15.79 -0.31
CA PHE A 216 -2.73 -14.67 -0.60
C PHE A 216 -2.10 -13.64 -1.55
N VAL A 217 -0.84 -13.25 -1.34
CA VAL A 217 -0.11 -12.35 -2.25
C VAL A 217 0.02 -12.97 -3.64
N LYS A 218 0.32 -14.27 -3.74
CA LYS A 218 0.37 -14.99 -5.03
C LYS A 218 -1.00 -15.01 -5.72
N PHE A 219 -2.07 -15.22 -4.96
CA PHE A 219 -3.43 -15.13 -5.46
C PHE A 219 -3.76 -13.74 -6.02
N LEU A 220 -3.46 -12.66 -5.28
CA LEU A 220 -3.69 -11.28 -5.71
C LEU A 220 -2.89 -10.96 -6.99
N ALA A 221 -1.61 -11.36 -7.03
CA ALA A 221 -0.75 -11.17 -8.18
C ALA A 221 -1.26 -11.90 -9.43
N ASN A 222 -1.70 -13.14 -9.28
CA ASN A 222 -2.27 -13.93 -10.38
C ASN A 222 -3.58 -13.31 -10.91
N GLU A 223 -4.47 -12.87 -10.02
CA GLU A 223 -5.71 -12.21 -10.42
C GLU A 223 -5.43 -10.89 -11.15
N ALA A 224 -4.55 -10.04 -10.61
CA ALA A 224 -4.17 -8.77 -11.25
C ALA A 224 -3.51 -8.99 -12.62
N ALA A 225 -2.66 -10.01 -12.75
CA ALA A 225 -2.03 -10.37 -14.01
C ALA A 225 -3.04 -10.78 -15.08
N SER A 226 -4.19 -11.35 -14.72
CA SER A 226 -5.27 -11.68 -15.66
C SER A 226 -5.87 -10.44 -16.35
N TYR A 227 -5.70 -9.26 -15.75
CA TYR A 227 -6.08 -7.96 -16.30
C TYR A 227 -4.88 -7.14 -16.82
N ASN A 228 -3.72 -7.77 -17.02
CA ASN A 228 -2.45 -7.10 -17.37
C ASN A 228 -2.01 -6.01 -16.37
N MET A 229 -2.35 -6.16 -15.09
CA MET A 229 -1.88 -5.28 -14.03
C MET A 229 -0.74 -5.92 -13.23
N SER A 230 0.12 -5.08 -12.68
CA SER A 230 1.14 -5.49 -11.70
C SER A 230 0.59 -5.49 -10.27
N THR A 231 1.34 -6.09 -9.35
CA THR A 231 1.03 -6.12 -7.92
C THR A 231 2.24 -5.72 -7.09
N GLY A 232 2.03 -4.83 -6.12
CA GLY A 232 3.02 -4.47 -5.11
C GLY A 232 3.01 -5.42 -3.91
N LEU A 233 4.13 -5.46 -3.18
CA LEU A 233 4.16 -5.99 -1.82
C LEU A 233 4.24 -4.84 -0.82
N LYS A 234 3.20 -4.69 0.00
CA LYS A 234 3.14 -3.69 1.06
C LYS A 234 3.75 -4.23 2.35
N ASN A 235 4.80 -3.57 2.84
CA ASN A 235 5.58 -3.96 4.03
C ASN A 235 6.03 -5.43 3.96
N ALA A 236 5.53 -6.30 4.84
CA ALA A 236 5.64 -7.76 4.80
C ALA A 236 7.05 -8.30 4.42
N ALA A 237 8.10 -7.70 4.99
CA ALA A 237 9.48 -7.96 4.59
C ALA A 237 9.89 -9.45 4.72
N ASP A 238 9.29 -10.16 5.68
CA ASP A 238 9.60 -11.57 5.98
C ASP A 238 9.21 -12.54 4.85
N ILE A 239 8.33 -12.14 3.92
CA ILE A 239 7.87 -12.99 2.80
C ILE A 239 8.45 -12.58 1.44
N ILE A 240 9.37 -11.61 1.40
CA ILE A 240 9.92 -11.08 0.15
C ILE A 240 10.47 -12.21 -0.72
N ASP A 241 11.33 -13.08 -0.17
CA ASP A 241 11.96 -14.16 -0.93
C ASP A 241 10.93 -15.15 -1.53
N ASP A 242 9.76 -15.30 -0.92
CA ASP A 242 8.71 -16.23 -1.34
C ASP A 242 7.78 -15.67 -2.42
N VAL A 243 7.71 -14.34 -2.57
CA VAL A 243 6.78 -13.65 -3.49
C VAL A 243 7.47 -12.72 -4.48
N LEU A 244 8.78 -12.51 -4.36
CA LEU A 244 9.54 -11.57 -5.20
C LEU A 244 9.37 -11.87 -6.68
N ASP A 245 9.14 -13.11 -7.10
CA ASP A 245 8.93 -13.48 -8.49
C ASP A 245 7.59 -12.99 -9.07
N VAL A 246 6.56 -12.85 -8.23
CA VAL A 246 5.19 -12.48 -8.66
C VAL A 246 4.85 -10.99 -8.44
N VAL A 247 5.56 -10.28 -7.57
CA VAL A 247 5.33 -8.83 -7.35
C VAL A 247 6.27 -7.95 -8.18
N ALA A 248 5.83 -6.74 -8.55
CA ALA A 248 6.58 -5.85 -9.43
C ALA A 248 7.36 -4.75 -8.70
N PHE A 249 6.97 -4.44 -7.46
CA PHE A 249 7.58 -3.41 -6.60
C PHE A 249 7.23 -3.69 -5.13
N SER A 250 7.88 -2.98 -4.22
CA SER A 250 7.46 -2.90 -2.82
C SER A 250 6.96 -1.50 -2.51
N VAL A 251 5.91 -1.41 -1.70
CA VAL A 251 5.58 -0.20 -0.95
C VAL A 251 5.98 -0.46 0.49
N ASN A 252 6.84 0.37 1.05
CA ASN A 252 7.29 0.24 2.43
C ASN A 252 6.98 1.52 3.21
N GLU A 253 6.51 1.35 4.43
CA GLU A 253 6.37 2.41 5.40
C GLU A 253 7.42 2.24 6.50
N GLN A 254 8.12 3.34 6.79
CA GLN A 254 8.94 3.49 8.00
C GLN A 254 10.12 2.53 8.15
N CYS A 255 10.69 1.99 7.05
CA CYS A 255 11.88 1.16 7.20
C CYS A 255 13.05 1.92 7.84
N VAL A 256 13.13 3.25 7.64
CA VAL A 256 14.17 4.06 8.28
C VAL A 256 13.89 4.13 9.77
N GLU A 257 12.69 4.55 10.17
CA GLU A 257 12.35 4.69 11.58
C GLU A 257 12.60 3.38 12.37
N ASN A 258 12.28 2.24 11.74
CA ASN A 258 12.43 0.89 12.29
C ASN A 258 13.80 0.24 12.03
N SER A 259 14.70 0.89 11.28
CA SER A 259 16.04 0.37 10.92
C SER A 259 16.01 -0.99 10.19
N GLU A 260 15.07 -1.16 9.27
CA GLU A 260 14.81 -2.42 8.54
C GLU A 260 14.94 -2.29 7.01
N CYS A 261 15.45 -1.16 6.49
CA CYS A 261 15.53 -0.95 5.04
C CYS A 261 16.37 -2.01 4.31
N GLU A 262 17.37 -2.60 4.97
CA GLU A 262 18.19 -3.69 4.39
C GLU A 262 17.33 -4.91 3.97
N SER A 263 16.20 -5.16 4.64
CA SER A 263 15.29 -6.27 4.32
C SER A 263 14.64 -6.14 2.94
N TYR A 264 14.52 -4.92 2.41
CA TYR A 264 13.88 -4.64 1.11
C TYR A 264 14.89 -4.58 -0.06
N ALA A 265 16.19 -4.74 0.21
CA ALA A 265 17.24 -4.79 -0.82
C ALA A 265 17.03 -5.82 -1.95
N PRO A 266 16.38 -6.99 -1.73
CA PRO A 266 16.10 -7.93 -2.82
C PRO A 266 15.31 -7.34 -3.99
N PHE A 267 14.41 -6.37 -3.74
CA PHE A 267 13.69 -5.66 -4.82
C PHE A 267 14.66 -4.88 -5.71
N ILE A 268 15.54 -4.09 -5.11
CA ILE A 268 16.53 -3.30 -5.85
C ILE A 268 17.49 -4.20 -6.62
N GLN A 269 17.93 -5.31 -6.02
CA GLN A 269 18.78 -6.31 -6.68
C GLN A 269 18.09 -6.97 -7.89
N ALA A 270 16.76 -7.14 -7.83
CA ALA A 270 15.93 -7.61 -8.93
C ALA A 270 15.54 -6.51 -9.94
N GLY A 271 16.03 -5.27 -9.77
CA GLY A 271 15.71 -4.12 -10.64
C GLY A 271 14.32 -3.53 -10.42
N LYS A 272 13.64 -3.89 -9.32
CA LYS A 272 12.30 -3.46 -8.93
C LYS A 272 12.38 -2.31 -7.93
N PRO A 273 11.49 -1.31 -8.00
CA PRO A 273 11.52 -0.21 -7.04
C PRO A 273 11.01 -0.63 -5.66
N VAL A 274 11.56 0.04 -4.66
CA VAL A 274 10.97 0.16 -3.33
C VAL A 274 10.46 1.60 -3.21
N PHE A 275 9.15 1.74 -3.17
CA PHE A 275 8.42 2.98 -2.90
C PHE A 275 8.35 3.14 -1.38
N ASN A 276 9.28 3.91 -0.81
CA ASN A 276 9.42 4.06 0.64
C ASN A 276 8.76 5.35 1.13
N ILE A 277 8.02 5.26 2.23
CA ILE A 277 7.31 6.35 2.87
C ILE A 277 7.82 6.53 4.30
N GLU A 278 8.18 7.76 4.67
CA GLU A 278 8.53 8.11 6.05
C GLU A 278 7.61 9.20 6.60
N TYR A 279 7.22 9.06 7.88
CA TYR A 279 6.22 9.90 8.56
C TYR A 279 6.81 10.66 9.76
N PRO A 280 7.79 11.55 9.57
CA PRO A 280 8.32 12.32 10.69
C PRO A 280 7.26 13.27 11.28
N SER A 281 7.37 13.55 12.57
CA SER A 281 6.37 14.34 13.32
C SER A 281 6.16 15.78 12.82
N ASP A 282 7.15 16.35 12.13
CA ASP A 282 7.11 17.71 11.55
C ASP A 282 6.70 17.72 10.06
N ALA A 283 6.25 16.59 9.51
CA ALA A 283 5.69 16.51 8.16
C ALA A 283 4.47 17.45 7.99
N GLY A 284 4.35 18.06 6.81
CA GLY A 284 3.30 19.04 6.52
C GLY A 284 3.69 20.51 6.73
N ALA A 285 4.89 20.78 7.24
CA ALA A 285 5.39 22.14 7.35
C ALA A 285 5.57 22.79 5.96
N ALA A 286 5.25 24.08 5.85
CA ALA A 286 5.30 24.82 4.58
C ALA A 286 6.71 24.88 3.94
N ARG A 287 7.75 24.74 4.76
CA ARG A 287 9.16 24.72 4.31
C ARG A 287 9.78 23.32 4.32
N GLY A 288 8.96 22.28 4.49
CA GLY A 288 9.44 20.92 4.69
C GLY A 288 9.80 20.64 6.15
N VAL A 289 10.18 19.40 6.39
CA VAL A 289 10.72 18.92 7.66
C VAL A 289 12.09 19.57 7.92
N SER A 290 12.58 19.48 9.14
CA SER A 290 13.91 20.00 9.45
C SER A 290 14.98 19.32 8.58
N SER A 291 16.02 20.06 8.17
CA SER A 291 17.10 19.49 7.36
C SER A 291 17.81 18.32 8.04
N ALA A 292 17.80 18.26 9.38
CA ALA A 292 18.32 17.14 10.15
C ALA A 292 17.48 15.87 9.95
N VAL A 293 16.15 15.98 10.04
CA VAL A 293 15.20 14.88 9.78
C VAL A 293 15.32 14.42 8.33
N SER A 294 15.28 15.35 7.37
CA SER A 294 15.43 15.05 5.93
C SER A 294 16.76 14.33 5.66
N THR A 295 17.86 14.77 6.29
CA THR A 295 19.17 14.12 6.16
C THR A 295 19.18 12.72 6.76
N ASP A 296 18.60 12.51 7.95
CA ASP A 296 18.57 11.18 8.59
C ASP A 296 17.85 10.15 7.70
N ILE A 297 16.68 10.54 7.18
CA ILE A 297 15.87 9.75 6.26
C ILE A 297 16.62 9.45 4.95
N CYS A 298 17.24 10.46 4.35
CA CYS A 298 17.76 10.36 2.98
C CYS A 298 19.27 10.05 2.87
N SER A 299 19.99 9.95 3.99
CA SER A 299 21.45 9.79 3.98
C SER A 299 21.94 8.41 3.53
N ARG A 300 21.07 7.39 3.55
CA ARG A 300 21.41 5.97 3.31
C ARG A 300 22.43 5.43 4.32
N ARG A 301 22.44 6.02 5.52
CA ARG A 301 23.37 5.75 6.62
C ARG A 301 22.60 5.68 7.93
N GLY A 302 23.21 5.11 8.95
CA GLY A 302 22.56 4.97 10.25
C GLY A 302 21.26 4.16 10.10
N LYS A 303 20.13 4.76 10.48
CA LYS A 303 18.79 4.18 10.37
C LYS A 303 18.37 3.92 8.91
N SER A 304 18.80 4.75 7.96
CA SER A 304 18.46 4.60 6.53
C SER A 304 19.44 3.71 5.75
N ARG A 305 20.36 3.01 6.44
CA ARG A 305 21.26 2.06 5.78
C ARG A 305 20.46 1.00 5.02
N GLY A 306 20.83 0.75 3.76
CA GLY A 306 20.11 -0.20 2.88
C GLY A 306 19.04 0.44 1.99
N ALA A 307 18.70 1.71 2.18
CA ALA A 307 17.75 2.45 1.33
C ALA A 307 18.37 2.94 -0.01
N ASP A 308 19.44 2.29 -0.48
CA ASP A 308 20.07 2.62 -1.76
C ASP A 308 19.09 2.38 -2.92
N ASN A 309 18.92 3.39 -3.79
CA ASN A 309 17.95 3.41 -4.89
C ASN A 309 16.46 3.25 -4.49
N PHE A 310 16.12 3.46 -3.22
CA PHE A 310 14.72 3.59 -2.82
C PHE A 310 14.15 4.89 -3.38
N SER A 311 12.87 4.84 -3.74
CA SER A 311 12.10 6.01 -4.14
C SER A 311 11.41 6.51 -2.88
N THR A 312 12.10 7.34 -2.11
CA THR A 312 11.62 7.80 -0.79
C THR A 312 10.79 9.07 -0.92
N VAL A 313 9.62 9.06 -0.27
CA VAL A 313 8.77 10.24 -0.02
C VAL A 313 8.60 10.45 1.48
N ILE A 314 8.65 11.71 1.90
CA ILE A 314 8.33 12.12 3.26
C ILE A 314 6.89 12.63 3.23
N LYS A 315 6.03 12.06 4.08
CA LYS A 315 4.58 12.26 4.04
C LYS A 315 4.02 12.58 5.42
N LYS A 316 2.82 13.17 5.45
CA LYS A 316 1.97 13.13 6.65
C LYS A 316 1.31 11.76 6.76
N MET A 317 1.01 11.34 7.98
CA MET A 317 0.35 10.05 8.27
C MET A 317 -1.02 9.91 7.58
N ASN A 318 -1.73 11.02 7.34
CA ASN A 318 -3.02 10.99 6.64
C ASN A 318 -2.89 10.80 5.12
N LEU A 319 -1.67 10.78 4.55
CA LEU A 319 -1.43 10.60 3.12
C LEU A 319 -2.26 11.55 2.23
N ASP A 320 -2.26 12.85 2.56
CA ASP A 320 -2.81 13.88 1.69
C ASP A 320 -1.82 14.35 0.62
N GLY A 321 -2.19 15.41 -0.11
CA GLY A 321 -1.41 15.92 -1.22
C GLY A 321 -0.01 16.45 -0.88
N TRP A 322 0.29 16.73 0.39
CA TRP A 322 1.62 17.21 0.79
C TRP A 322 2.69 16.12 0.65
N VAL A 323 3.86 16.48 0.12
CA VAL A 323 5.02 15.58 0.03
C VAL A 323 6.32 16.38 0.07
N GLU A 324 7.34 15.81 0.68
CA GLU A 324 8.72 16.23 0.53
C GLU A 324 9.59 15.08 -0.02
N TYR A 325 10.54 15.42 -0.88
CA TYR A 325 11.50 14.47 -1.46
C TYR A 325 12.90 14.65 -0.85
N CYS A 326 13.77 13.66 -1.07
CA CYS A 326 15.14 13.69 -0.55
C CYS A 326 16.04 14.82 -1.09
N ASP A 327 15.62 15.53 -2.14
CA ASP A 327 16.26 16.77 -2.60
C ASP A 327 15.70 18.02 -1.89
N GLN A 328 14.93 17.83 -0.81
CA GLN A 328 14.27 18.85 0.01
C GLN A 328 13.24 19.70 -0.74
N LYS A 329 12.79 19.25 -1.93
CA LYS A 329 11.66 19.89 -2.60
C LYS A 329 10.35 19.45 -1.96
N VAL A 330 9.52 20.45 -1.68
CA VAL A 330 8.19 20.28 -1.09
C VAL A 330 7.14 20.61 -2.13
N PHE A 331 6.11 19.78 -2.21
CA PHE A 331 4.96 20.01 -3.06
C PHE A 331 3.66 19.77 -2.30
N THR A 332 2.56 20.27 -2.84
CA THR A 332 1.22 19.90 -2.40
C THR A 332 0.38 19.70 -3.63
N THR A 333 -0.05 18.46 -3.86
CA THR A 333 -1.02 18.11 -4.89
C THR A 333 -2.41 18.56 -4.44
N ASP A 334 -3.14 19.23 -5.33
CA ASP A 334 -4.52 19.61 -5.04
C ASP A 334 -5.41 18.36 -4.95
N ILE A 335 -6.26 18.32 -3.93
CA ILE A 335 -7.22 17.25 -3.66
C ILE A 335 -8.60 17.85 -3.41
N PHE A 336 -9.65 17.06 -3.62
CA PHE A 336 -11.00 17.47 -3.26
C PHE A 336 -11.17 17.52 -1.72
N SER A 337 -12.04 18.42 -1.25
CA SER A 337 -12.40 18.56 0.17
C SER A 337 -13.29 17.41 0.64
#